data_AF-A0A1T2L1I6-F1
#
_entry.id   AF-A0A1T2L1I6-F1
#
_cell.length_a   1.000
_cell.length_b   1.000
_cell.length_c   1.000
_cell.angle_alpha   90.00
_cell.angle_beta   90.00
_cell.angle_gamma   90.00
#
_symmetry.space_group_name_H-M   'P 1'
#
loop_
_entity.id
_entity.type
_entity.pdbx_description
1 polymer ?
#
loop_
_entity_poly.entity_id
_entity_poly.type
_entity_poly.pdbx_seq_one_letter_code
_entity_poly.pdbx_strand_id
1 'polypeptide(L)'
;THIMDWLGIKACGDYDLNLNILPEGADFKDAWNLAYAMEDGLQRFYIELERREQRSHLQAVFHKLASFEDLHKERLLQAYASTDRGTFDPARIDTMANNYIEGCDSNNLSITDVVSKIESTIDIFSISLAIEAQALDLYARLSRMSKCPQSAKLFMEMAFEERGHMAYVSEEMEKQIIREQRDRILKLSNLIPTS
;
A
#
# COMPACT_ATOMS: atom_id res chain seq x y z
N THR A 1 -24.66 -14.40 -1.05
CA THR A 1 -23.44 -14.67 -1.81
C THR A 1 -22.33 -13.94 -1.11
N HIS A 2 -21.33 -14.68 -0.62
CA HIS A 2 -20.45 -14.26 0.47
C HIS A 2 -19.50 -13.14 0.06
N ILE A 3 -19.40 -12.10 0.91
CA ILE A 3 -18.36 -11.06 0.84
C ILE A 3 -16.94 -11.64 0.99
N MET A 4 -16.85 -12.90 1.43
CA MET A 4 -15.62 -13.68 1.59
C MET A 4 -15.14 -14.35 0.29
N ASP A 5 -15.96 -14.42 -0.76
CA ASP A 5 -15.58 -15.03 -2.05
C ASP A 5 -14.85 -14.06 -2.99
N TRP A 6 -14.48 -12.86 -2.49
CA TRP A 6 -13.66 -11.89 -3.22
C TRP A 6 -12.42 -11.46 -2.43
N LEU A 7 -11.57 -12.45 -2.14
CA LEU A 7 -10.13 -12.29 -1.84
C LEU A 7 -9.28 -12.78 -3.03
N GLY A 8 -9.79 -12.62 -4.25
CA GLY A 8 -9.16 -13.10 -5.49
C GLY A 8 -7.77 -12.53 -5.78
N ILE A 9 -7.32 -11.54 -5.00
CA ILE A 9 -5.90 -11.25 -4.81
C ILE A 9 -5.47 -12.01 -3.54
N LYS A 10 -5.22 -13.31 -3.73
CA LYS A 10 -4.52 -14.11 -2.72
C LYS A 10 -3.15 -13.47 -2.54
N ALA A 11 -2.62 -13.39 -1.31
CA ALA A 11 -1.20 -13.12 -1.12
C ALA A 11 -0.42 -14.06 -2.05
N CYS A 12 0.23 -13.49 -3.06
CA CYS A 12 0.92 -14.22 -4.10
C CYS A 12 2.41 -14.10 -3.83
N GLY A 13 3.05 -15.23 -3.55
CA GLY A 13 4.47 -15.28 -3.24
C GLY A 13 4.82 -16.45 -2.35
N ASP A 14 6.05 -16.95 -2.46
CA ASP A 14 6.63 -17.84 -1.46
C ASP A 14 6.83 -17.07 -0.13
N TYR A 15 6.93 -17.76 1.00
CA TYR A 15 7.25 -17.12 2.29
C TYR A 15 8.58 -16.36 2.23
N ASP A 16 9.51 -16.86 1.41
CA ASP A 16 10.81 -16.26 1.14
C ASP A 16 10.77 -15.16 0.08
N LEU A 17 9.62 -14.91 -0.55
CA LEU A 17 9.46 -13.81 -1.50
C LEU A 17 9.90 -12.52 -0.80
N ASN A 18 10.80 -11.81 -1.47
CA ASN A 18 11.34 -10.53 -1.05
C ASN A 18 12.21 -10.54 0.23
N LEU A 19 12.56 -11.72 0.79
CA LEU A 19 13.48 -11.80 1.94
C LEU A 19 14.95 -11.62 1.58
N ASN A 20 15.31 -11.86 0.32
CA ASN A 20 16.66 -11.65 -0.21
C ASN A 20 16.85 -10.27 -0.86
N ILE A 21 15.94 -9.31 -0.64
CA ILE A 21 16.10 -7.97 -1.23
C ILE A 21 17.30 -7.24 -0.62
N LEU A 22 17.57 -7.47 0.66
CA LEU A 22 18.77 -6.95 1.30
C LEU A 22 19.92 -7.97 1.21
N PRO A 23 21.15 -7.51 0.90
CA PRO A 23 22.32 -8.36 0.95
C PRO A 23 22.59 -8.84 2.37
N GLU A 24 23.28 -9.99 2.51
CA GLU A 24 23.75 -10.41 3.83
C GLU A 24 24.71 -9.36 4.41
N GLY A 25 24.45 -8.93 5.64
CA GLY A 25 25.23 -7.88 6.29
C GLY A 25 24.79 -6.45 5.95
N ALA A 26 23.63 -6.28 5.30
CA ALA A 26 23.02 -4.98 5.06
C ALA A 26 22.99 -4.11 6.34
N ASP A 27 23.42 -2.87 6.18
CA ASP A 27 23.46 -1.89 7.26
C ASP A 27 22.15 -1.07 7.33
N PHE A 28 22.16 -0.01 8.14
CA PHE A 28 21.03 0.90 8.24
C PHE A 28 20.74 1.65 6.93
N LYS A 29 21.77 2.02 6.19
CA LYS A 29 21.60 2.77 4.93
C LYS A 29 20.96 1.89 3.86
N ASP A 30 21.34 0.62 3.77
CA ASP A 30 20.70 -0.31 2.84
C ASP A 30 19.24 -0.54 3.20
N ALA A 31 18.94 -0.77 4.48
CA ALA A 31 17.57 -0.93 4.96
C ALA A 31 16.69 0.32 4.70
N TRP A 32 17.26 1.50 4.95
CA TRP A 32 16.57 2.76 4.71
C TRP A 32 16.29 3.00 3.21
N ASN A 33 17.28 2.78 2.34
CA ASN A 33 17.09 2.93 0.90
C ASN A 33 16.02 1.97 0.37
N LEU A 34 15.97 0.75 0.90
CA LEU A 34 14.93 -0.21 0.55
C LEU A 34 13.55 0.27 0.98
N ALA A 35 13.37 0.63 2.24
CA ALA A 35 12.09 1.15 2.75
C ALA A 35 11.62 2.32 1.87
N TYR A 36 12.44 3.36 1.72
CA TYR A 36 12.08 4.54 0.93
C TYR A 36 11.72 4.20 -0.51
N ALA A 37 12.45 3.29 -1.15
CA ALA A 37 12.15 2.89 -2.52
C ALA A 37 10.83 2.12 -2.65
N MET A 38 10.47 1.29 -1.67
CA MET A 38 9.19 0.57 -1.67
C MET A 38 8.02 1.54 -1.53
N GLU A 39 8.10 2.49 -0.59
CA GLU A 39 7.12 3.58 -0.43
C GLU A 39 6.94 4.39 -1.72
N ASP A 40 8.06 4.77 -2.34
CA ASP A 40 8.04 5.53 -3.58
C ASP A 40 7.45 4.74 -4.75
N GLY A 41 7.75 3.43 -4.81
CA GLY A 41 7.17 2.50 -5.77
C GLY A 41 5.65 2.38 -5.60
N LEU A 42 5.16 2.23 -4.37
CA LEU A 42 3.72 2.15 -4.07
C LEU A 42 2.99 3.45 -4.38
N GLN A 43 3.59 4.60 -4.05
CA GLN A 43 3.03 5.89 -4.42
C GLN A 43 2.87 6.03 -5.93
N ARG A 44 3.94 5.74 -6.69
CA ARG A 44 3.92 5.80 -8.16
C ARG A 44 2.84 4.87 -8.73
N PHE A 45 2.67 3.70 -8.13
CA PHE A 45 1.62 2.76 -8.50
C PHE A 45 0.22 3.37 -8.31
N TYR A 46 -0.08 3.96 -7.15
CA TYR A 46 -1.37 4.62 -6.92
C TYR A 46 -1.61 5.83 -7.84
N ILE A 47 -0.59 6.65 -8.09
CA ILE A 47 -0.67 7.77 -9.04
C ILE A 47 -0.99 7.28 -10.46
N GLU A 48 -0.38 6.17 -10.88
CA GLU A 48 -0.62 5.61 -12.21
C GLU A 48 -2.02 4.97 -12.31
N LEU A 49 -2.55 4.38 -11.24
CA LEU A 49 -3.95 3.95 -11.15
C LEU A 49 -4.91 5.15 -11.26
N GLU A 50 -4.66 6.23 -10.52
CA GLU A 50 -5.41 7.48 -10.60
C GLU A 50 -5.45 8.02 -12.03
N ARG A 51 -4.30 8.04 -12.71
CA ARG A 51 -4.16 8.57 -14.07
C ARG A 51 -4.94 7.78 -15.12
N ARG A 52 -5.10 6.46 -14.92
CA ARG A 52 -5.81 5.57 -15.86
C ARG A 52 -7.30 5.43 -15.56
N GLU A 53 -7.72 5.76 -14.36
CA GLU A 53 -9.12 5.76 -13.97
C GLU A 53 -9.85 6.97 -14.59
N GLN A 54 -11.07 6.75 -15.07
CA GLN A 54 -11.90 7.79 -15.71
C GLN A 54 -13.01 8.29 -14.79
N ARG A 55 -13.34 7.51 -13.74
CA ARG A 55 -14.36 7.82 -12.76
C ARG A 55 -13.75 8.68 -11.65
N SER A 56 -14.11 9.96 -11.62
CA SER A 56 -13.55 10.94 -10.68
C SER A 56 -13.63 10.53 -9.20
N HIS A 57 -14.69 9.85 -8.79
CA HIS A 57 -14.84 9.37 -7.41
C HIS A 57 -13.83 8.28 -7.04
N LEU A 58 -13.38 7.46 -8.00
CA LEU A 58 -12.35 6.44 -7.78
C LEU A 58 -10.94 7.03 -7.86
N GLN A 59 -10.72 8.00 -8.76
CA GLN A 59 -9.47 8.78 -8.79
C GLN A 59 -9.16 9.41 -7.44
N ALA A 60 -10.17 10.01 -6.79
CA ALA A 60 -10.01 10.61 -5.47
C ALA A 60 -9.55 9.62 -4.39
N VAL A 61 -9.93 8.34 -4.50
CA VAL A 61 -9.50 7.31 -3.55
C VAL A 61 -8.04 6.94 -3.78
N PHE A 62 -7.62 6.74 -5.03
CA PHE A 62 -6.21 6.49 -5.36
C PHE A 62 -5.30 7.65 -4.96
N HIS A 63 -5.74 8.88 -5.21
CA HIS A 63 -5.03 10.08 -4.78
C HIS A 63 -4.84 10.10 -3.25
N LYS A 64 -5.89 9.72 -2.52
CA LYS A 64 -5.82 9.67 -1.06
C LYS A 64 -4.85 8.59 -0.57
N LEU A 65 -4.83 7.41 -1.20
CA LEU A 65 -3.88 6.35 -0.87
C LEU A 65 -2.44 6.78 -1.16
N ALA A 66 -2.16 7.37 -2.33
CA ALA A 66 -0.84 7.91 -2.67
C ALA A 66 -0.31 8.94 -1.65
N SER A 67 -1.22 9.67 -0.97
CA SER A 67 -0.85 10.66 0.07
C SER A 67 -0.40 10.04 1.39
N PHE A 68 -0.66 8.76 1.63
CA PHE A 68 -0.11 8.05 2.81
C PHE A 68 1.39 7.85 2.65
N GLU A 69 1.82 7.49 1.44
CA GLU A 69 3.23 7.26 1.14
C GLU A 69 4.08 8.54 1.22
N ASP A 70 3.47 9.72 1.03
CA ASP A 70 4.15 11.00 1.30
C ASP A 70 4.57 11.10 2.77
N LEU A 71 3.68 10.69 3.69
CA LEU A 71 3.94 10.74 5.14
C LEU A 71 5.03 9.73 5.52
N HIS A 72 5.00 8.53 4.95
CA HIS A 72 6.06 7.54 5.14
C HIS A 72 7.41 8.04 4.68
N LYS A 73 7.48 8.55 3.45
CA LYS A 73 8.73 9.11 2.90
C LYS A 73 9.24 10.30 3.70
N GLU A 74 8.36 11.18 4.17
CA GLU A 74 8.77 12.30 5.04
C GLU A 74 9.38 11.79 6.35
N ARG A 75 8.73 10.81 7.01
CA ARG A 75 9.24 10.23 8.26
C ARG A 75 10.56 9.50 8.06
N LEU A 76 10.69 8.75 6.96
CA LEU A 76 11.93 8.11 6.57
C LEU A 76 13.05 9.13 6.41
N LEU A 77 12.79 10.26 5.72
CA LEU A 77 13.78 11.34 5.57
C LEU A 77 14.19 11.94 6.93
N GLN A 78 13.24 12.13 7.85
CA GLN A 78 13.53 12.63 9.21
C GLN A 78 14.38 11.63 10.01
N ALA A 79 14.05 10.33 9.94
CA ALA A 79 14.82 9.26 10.59
C ALA A 79 16.26 9.17 10.02
N TYR A 80 16.42 9.35 8.71
CA TYR A 80 17.73 9.32 8.06
C TYR A 80 18.60 10.51 8.47
N ALA A 81 18.03 11.73 8.42
CA ALA A 81 18.73 12.96 8.77
C ALA A 81 19.24 12.99 10.21
N SER A 82 18.58 12.26 11.12
CA SER A 82 18.99 12.16 12.53
C SER A 82 20.06 11.10 12.82
N THR A 83 20.30 10.17 11.89
CA THR A 83 21.12 8.97 12.14
C THR A 83 22.49 9.02 11.46
N ASP A 84 22.61 9.59 10.26
CA ASP A 84 23.91 9.72 9.57
C ASP A 84 23.87 10.84 8.51
N ARG A 85 24.99 11.55 8.29
CA ARG A 85 25.15 12.54 7.20
C ARG A 85 25.41 11.83 5.86
N GLY A 86 24.72 10.72 5.62
CA GLY A 86 24.85 9.97 4.38
C GLY A 86 24.23 10.71 3.20
N THR A 87 24.80 10.53 2.01
CA THR A 87 24.23 11.08 0.78
C THR A 87 23.06 10.21 0.32
N PHE A 88 21.87 10.80 0.28
CA PHE A 88 20.74 10.33 -0.51
C PHE A 88 21.21 10.11 -1.96
N ASP A 89 21.00 8.91 -2.52
CA ASP A 89 21.32 8.60 -3.90
C ASP A 89 19.99 8.41 -4.68
N PRO A 90 19.48 9.47 -5.32
CA PRO A 90 18.22 9.42 -6.04
C PRO A 90 18.20 8.35 -7.14
N ALA A 91 19.33 8.08 -7.79
CA ALA A 91 19.38 7.12 -8.90
C ALA A 91 19.26 5.67 -8.40
N ARG A 92 19.86 5.36 -7.25
CA ARG A 92 19.70 4.05 -6.59
C ARG A 92 18.25 3.87 -6.12
N ILE A 93 17.66 4.88 -5.51
CA ILE A 93 16.25 4.85 -5.08
C ILE A 93 15.33 4.63 -6.26
N ASP A 94 15.50 5.39 -7.36
CA ASP A 94 14.65 5.27 -8.54
C ASP A 94 14.73 3.87 -9.17
N THR A 95 15.94 3.31 -9.26
CA THR A 95 16.14 1.94 -9.74
C THR A 95 15.43 0.93 -8.85
N MET A 96 15.48 1.10 -7.52
CA MET A 96 14.82 0.20 -6.58
C MET A 96 13.29 0.37 -6.63
N ALA A 97 12.77 1.60 -6.70
CA ALA A 97 11.34 1.91 -6.76
C ALA A 97 10.66 1.38 -8.03
N ASN A 98 11.41 1.27 -9.13
CA ASN A 98 10.92 0.63 -10.36
C ASN A 98 10.85 -0.90 -10.25
N ASN A 99 11.59 -1.50 -9.31
CA ASN A 99 11.68 -2.96 -9.15
C ASN A 99 10.91 -3.48 -7.93
N TYR A 100 10.69 -2.65 -6.92
CA TYR A 100 10.05 -3.02 -5.67
C TYR A 100 8.91 -2.05 -5.39
N ILE A 101 7.70 -2.62 -5.31
CA ILE A 101 6.51 -1.94 -4.84
C ILE A 101 6.22 -2.52 -3.47
N GLU A 102 5.97 -1.65 -2.50
CA GLU A 102 5.62 -2.11 -1.16
C GLU A 102 4.39 -3.02 -1.16
N GLY A 103 4.44 -4.10 -0.35
CA GLY A 103 3.32 -5.03 -0.21
C GLY A 103 2.88 -5.74 -1.50
N CYS A 104 3.69 -5.69 -2.55
CA CYS A 104 3.31 -6.09 -3.90
C CYS A 104 4.48 -6.71 -4.67
N ASP A 105 4.21 -7.78 -5.42
CA ASP A 105 5.16 -8.28 -6.41
C ASP A 105 4.99 -7.50 -7.71
N SER A 106 5.94 -6.60 -7.98
CA SER A 106 6.02 -5.77 -9.19
C SER A 106 5.96 -6.59 -10.49
N ASN A 107 6.32 -7.88 -10.46
CA ASN A 107 6.26 -8.76 -11.64
C ASN A 107 4.88 -9.38 -11.88
N ASN A 108 4.01 -9.40 -10.86
CA ASN A 108 2.71 -10.10 -10.90
C ASN A 108 1.50 -9.14 -10.87
N LEU A 109 1.72 -7.84 -10.60
CA LEU A 109 0.65 -6.84 -10.57
C LEU A 109 0.77 -5.86 -11.76
N SER A 110 0.05 -6.18 -12.84
CA SER A 110 -0.13 -5.26 -13.97
C SER A 110 -1.16 -4.19 -13.64
N ILE A 111 -0.78 -2.92 -13.76
CA ILE A 111 -1.69 -1.76 -13.63
C ILE A 111 -2.94 -1.92 -14.51
N THR A 112 -2.78 -2.41 -15.74
CA THR A 112 -3.90 -2.62 -16.67
C THR A 112 -4.87 -3.67 -16.12
N ASP A 113 -4.36 -4.75 -15.53
CA ASP A 113 -5.17 -5.81 -14.96
C ASP A 113 -5.91 -5.35 -13.72
N VAL A 114 -5.28 -4.48 -12.92
CA VAL A 114 -5.91 -3.88 -11.74
C VAL A 114 -7.06 -2.97 -12.14
N VAL A 115 -6.80 -1.98 -13.01
CA VAL A 115 -7.82 -1.02 -13.46
C VAL A 115 -9.00 -1.73 -14.13
N SER A 116 -8.75 -2.76 -14.95
CA SER A 116 -9.82 -3.49 -15.63
C SER A 116 -10.72 -4.33 -14.70
N LYS A 117 -10.26 -4.64 -13.48
CA LYS A 117 -11.00 -5.43 -12.48
C LYS A 117 -11.66 -4.58 -11.39
N ILE A 118 -11.31 -3.30 -11.29
CA ILE A 118 -11.88 -2.39 -10.29
C ILE A 118 -13.22 -1.85 -10.81
N GLU A 119 -14.30 -2.28 -10.17
CA GLU A 119 -15.66 -1.85 -10.52
C GLU A 119 -16.18 -0.77 -9.57
N SER A 120 -15.62 -0.68 -8.36
CA SER A 120 -16.13 0.14 -7.26
C SER A 120 -15.06 0.68 -6.31
N THR A 121 -15.45 1.62 -5.45
CA THR A 121 -14.61 2.12 -4.35
C THR A 121 -14.25 1.00 -3.35
N ILE A 122 -15.18 0.07 -3.13
CA ILE A 122 -14.97 -1.10 -2.26
C ILE A 122 -13.84 -1.97 -2.81
N ASP A 123 -13.73 -2.08 -4.13
CA ASP A 123 -12.64 -2.85 -4.74
C ASP A 123 -11.29 -2.22 -4.47
N ILE A 124 -11.20 -0.89 -4.56
CA ILE A 124 -9.96 -0.14 -4.27
C ILE A 124 -9.55 -0.34 -2.81
N PHE A 125 -10.48 -0.21 -1.86
CA PHE A 125 -10.18 -0.40 -0.44
C PHE A 125 -9.75 -1.83 -0.11
N SER A 126 -10.37 -2.83 -0.72
CA SER A 126 -9.95 -4.23 -0.54
C SER A 126 -8.54 -4.50 -1.05
N ILE A 127 -8.19 -3.93 -2.22
CA ILE A 127 -6.83 -4.05 -2.77
C ILE A 127 -5.82 -3.34 -1.87
N SER A 128 -6.12 -2.12 -1.44
CA SER A 128 -5.29 -1.38 -0.48
C SER A 128 -5.07 -2.21 0.78
N LEU A 129 -6.13 -2.69 1.45
CA LEU A 129 -5.98 -3.54 2.64
C LEU A 129 -5.08 -4.77 2.43
N ALA A 130 -5.13 -5.39 1.25
CA ALA A 130 -4.28 -6.52 0.92
C ALA A 130 -2.80 -6.10 0.73
N ILE A 131 -2.54 -4.92 0.18
CA ILE A 131 -1.20 -4.34 0.04
C ILE A 131 -0.64 -4.00 1.43
N GLU A 132 -1.39 -3.25 2.25
CA GLU A 132 -1.00 -2.87 3.62
C GLU A 132 -0.68 -4.11 4.48
N ALA A 133 -1.49 -5.15 4.39
CA ALA A 133 -1.27 -6.39 5.14
C ALA A 133 0.02 -7.12 4.71
N GLN A 134 0.34 -7.09 3.40
CA GLN A 134 1.57 -7.67 2.87
C GLN A 134 2.80 -6.84 3.22
N ALA A 135 2.68 -5.51 3.20
CA ALA A 135 3.69 -4.57 3.64
C ALA A 135 4.05 -4.78 5.12
N LEU A 136 3.03 -4.84 5.98
CA LEU A 136 3.17 -5.16 7.40
C LEU A 136 3.95 -6.46 7.62
N ASP A 137 3.54 -7.55 6.94
CA ASP A 137 4.20 -8.84 7.07
C ASP A 137 5.67 -8.79 6.58
N LEU A 138 5.92 -8.16 5.43
CA LEU A 138 7.26 -7.99 4.88
C LEU A 138 8.16 -7.24 5.86
N TYR A 139 7.72 -6.08 6.35
CA TYR A 139 8.48 -5.28 7.30
C TYR A 139 8.70 -6.01 8.63
N ALA A 140 7.71 -6.74 9.14
CA ALA A 140 7.88 -7.56 10.33
C ALA A 140 8.94 -8.67 10.13
N ARG A 141 8.96 -9.31 8.95
CA ARG A 141 10.00 -10.31 8.61
C ARG A 141 11.38 -9.69 8.46
N LEU A 142 11.50 -8.58 7.75
CA LEU A 142 12.76 -7.83 7.58
C LEU A 142 13.31 -7.35 8.92
N SER A 143 12.44 -6.87 9.82
CA SER A 143 12.80 -6.50 11.19
C SER A 143 13.43 -7.68 11.94
N ARG A 144 12.78 -8.86 11.90
CA ARG A 144 13.24 -10.07 12.59
C ARG A 144 14.56 -10.62 12.02
N MET A 145 14.78 -10.47 10.72
CA MET A 145 15.98 -10.97 10.04
C MET A 145 17.18 -10.03 10.16
N SER A 146 16.95 -8.75 10.43
CA SER A 146 18.02 -7.77 10.45
C SER A 146 18.98 -8.00 11.62
N LYS A 147 20.28 -8.09 11.31
CA LYS A 147 21.36 -8.14 12.30
C LYS A 147 21.73 -6.74 12.82
N CYS A 148 21.25 -5.67 12.16
CA CYS A 148 21.46 -4.29 12.57
C CYS A 148 20.29 -3.81 13.45
N PRO A 149 20.51 -3.45 14.74
CA PRO A 149 19.42 -3.03 15.62
C PRO A 149 18.65 -1.80 15.13
N GLN A 150 19.31 -0.87 14.44
CA GLN A 150 18.67 0.33 13.89
C GLN A 150 17.76 -0.01 12.71
N SER A 151 18.20 -0.90 11.81
CA SER A 151 17.37 -1.39 10.71
C SER A 151 16.19 -2.22 11.22
N ALA A 152 16.42 -3.07 12.22
CA ALA A 152 15.35 -3.85 12.85
C ALA A 152 14.26 -2.94 13.44
N LYS A 153 14.68 -1.88 14.14
CA LYS A 153 13.78 -0.86 14.69
C LYS A 153 13.01 -0.14 13.59
N LEU A 154 13.71 0.33 12.55
CA LEU A 154 13.08 1.01 11.41
C LEU A 154 11.96 0.17 10.79
N PHE A 155 12.25 -1.07 10.43
CA PHE A 155 11.23 -1.95 9.82
C PHE A 155 10.08 -2.26 10.77
N MET A 156 10.33 -2.38 12.07
CA MET A 156 9.25 -2.56 13.03
C MET A 156 8.34 -1.33 13.12
N GLU A 157 8.92 -0.13 13.06
CA GLU A 157 8.16 1.13 13.03
C GLU A 157 7.27 1.21 11.78
N MET A 158 7.81 0.92 10.60
CA MET A 158 7.02 0.84 9.35
C MET A 158 5.87 -0.17 9.47
N ALA A 159 6.13 -1.39 9.95
CA ALA A 159 5.08 -2.39 10.15
C ALA A 159 3.95 -1.94 11.10
N PHE A 160 4.24 -1.05 12.06
CA PHE A 160 3.22 -0.47 12.92
C PHE A 160 2.41 0.63 12.22
N GLU A 161 3.02 1.38 11.30
CA GLU A 161 2.34 2.40 10.49
C GLU A 161 1.31 1.73 9.54
N GLU A 162 1.69 0.64 8.86
CA GLU A 162 0.75 -0.11 8.00
C GLU A 162 -0.47 -0.62 8.76
N ARG A 163 -0.32 -1.00 10.03
CA ARG A 163 -1.46 -1.38 10.87
C ARG A 163 -2.44 -0.21 11.06
N GLY A 164 -1.91 1.00 11.20
CA GLY A 164 -2.70 2.23 11.26
C GLY A 164 -3.44 2.50 9.96
N HIS A 165 -2.78 2.32 8.81
CA HIS A 165 -3.39 2.44 7.50
C HIS A 165 -4.52 1.43 7.29
N MET A 166 -4.31 0.16 7.63
CA MET A 166 -5.36 -0.86 7.58
C MET A 166 -6.60 -0.46 8.39
N ALA A 167 -6.41 0.11 9.58
CA ALA A 167 -7.52 0.57 10.41
C ALA A 167 -8.28 1.72 9.73
N TYR A 168 -7.57 2.70 9.18
CA TYR A 168 -8.18 3.81 8.45
C TYR A 168 -8.93 3.34 7.20
N VAL A 169 -8.31 2.50 6.37
CA VAL A 169 -8.91 1.99 5.13
C VAL A 169 -10.16 1.15 5.44
N SER A 170 -10.11 0.34 6.50
CA SER A 170 -11.28 -0.43 6.96
C SER A 170 -12.43 0.48 7.39
N GLU A 171 -12.15 1.58 8.09
CA GLU A 171 -13.16 2.55 8.52
C GLU A 171 -13.80 3.27 7.31
N GLU A 172 -12.99 3.71 6.34
CA GLU A 172 -13.50 4.36 5.14
C GLU A 172 -14.30 3.40 4.25
N MET A 173 -13.88 2.13 4.18
CA MET A 173 -14.63 1.08 3.50
C MET A 173 -16.00 0.85 4.14
N GLU A 174 -16.08 0.78 5.47
CA GLU A 174 -17.35 0.64 6.19
C GLU A 174 -18.29 1.84 5.93
N LYS A 175 -17.76 3.06 5.99
CA LYS A 175 -18.51 4.28 5.66
C LYS A 175 -19.06 4.23 4.23
N GLN A 176 -18.26 3.75 3.28
CA GLN A 176 -18.67 3.62 1.90
C GLN A 176 -19.81 2.59 1.73
N ILE A 177 -19.71 1.43 2.38
CA ILE A 177 -20.77 0.41 2.38
C ILE A 177 -22.08 0.99 2.89
N ILE A 178 -22.04 1.74 4.00
CA ILE A 178 -23.23 2.37 4.60
C ILE A 178 -23.85 3.40 3.65
N ARG A 179 -23.02 4.22 2.97
CA ARG A 179 -23.49 5.21 1.97
C ARG A 179 -24.20 4.52 0.80
N GLU A 180 -23.61 3.48 0.24
CA GLU A 180 -24.19 2.74 -0.90
C GLU A 180 -25.52 2.07 -0.52
N GLN A 181 -25.60 1.49 0.68
CA GLN A 181 -26.86 0.93 1.20
C GLN A 181 -27.94 2.01 1.35
N ARG A 182 -27.60 3.17 1.90
CA ARG A 182 -28.54 4.29 2.04
C ARG A 182 -29.06 4.78 0.70
N ASP A 183 -28.18 4.97 -0.28
CA ASP A 183 -28.55 5.44 -1.61
C ASP A 183 -29.46 4.42 -2.33
N ARG A 184 -29.21 3.13 -2.13
CA ARG A 184 -30.08 2.06 -2.64
C ARG A 184 -31.47 2.11 -2.04
N ILE A 185 -31.59 2.34 -0.72
CA ILE A 185 -32.88 2.47 -0.04
C ILE A 185 -33.66 3.68 -0.57
N LEU A 186 -33.00 4.84 -0.71
CA LEU A 186 -33.62 6.06 -1.24
C LEU A 186 -34.11 5.90 -2.68
N LYS A 187 -33.35 5.19 -3.53
CA LYS A 187 -33.79 4.88 -4.90
C LYS A 187 -35.03 3.99 -4.91
N LEU A 188 -35.10 2.98 -4.03
CA LEU A 188 -36.25 2.08 -3.93
C LEU A 188 -37.50 2.80 -3.38
N SER A 189 -37.36 3.71 -2.41
CA SER A 189 -38.50 4.46 -1.87
C SER A 189 -39.12 5.40 -2.90
N ASN A 190 -38.32 5.95 -3.82
CA ASN A 190 -38.80 6.85 -4.88
C ASN A 190 -39.49 6.11 -6.05
N LEU A 191 -39.41 4.78 -6.10
CA LEU A 191 -40.06 3.95 -7.13
C LEU A 191 -41.45 3.46 -6.71
N ILE A 192 -41.85 3.67 -5.45
CA ILE A 192 -43.18 3.32 -4.95
C ILE A 192 -44.08 4.57 -5.08
N PRO A 193 -45.10 4.58 -5.95
CA PRO A 193 -46.02 5.71 -6.04
C PRO A 193 -46.77 5.86 -4.71
N THR A 194 -46.77 7.07 -4.15
CA THR A 194 -47.66 7.40 -3.04
C THR A 194 -49.10 7.40 -3.56
N SER A 195 -49.87 6.38 -3.18
CA SER A 195 -51.32 6.28 -3.38
C SER A 195 -52.08 7.22 -2.47
#